data_AF-A0A7K6QTD8-F1
#
_entry.id   AF-A0A7K6QTD8-F1
#
_cell.length_a   1.000
_cell.length_b   1.000
_cell.length_c   1.000
_cell.angle_alpha   90.00
_cell.angle_beta   90.00
_cell.angle_gamma   90.00
#
_symmetry.space_group_name_H-M   'P 1'
#
loop_
_entity.id
_entity.type
_entity.pdbx_description
1 polymer ?
#
loop_
_entity_poly.entity_id
_entity_poly.type
_entity_poly.pdbx_seq_one_letter_code
_entity_poly.pdbx_strand_id
1 'polypeptide(L)'
;MAALGLRLPGLGGPRWAPVLGALPGPPRRAMAGHNRWSKVRNVKGPRDAERSRLFQRLAQMLRAAAREGGPDPSLNPSLANVVEQCRARNMPKASIEAALRGA
;
A
#
# COMPACT_ATOMS: atom_id res chain seq x y z
N MET A 1 -55.34 51.05 -38.34
CA MET A 1 -56.08 49.91 -38.94
C MET A 1 -55.24 49.45 -40.12
N ALA A 2 -54.66 48.26 -40.26
CA ALA A 2 -54.68 46.99 -39.55
C ALA A 2 -53.25 46.38 -39.72
N ALA A 3 -52.61 45.92 -38.64
CA ALA A 3 -52.37 44.51 -38.35
C ALA A 3 -51.69 43.74 -39.52
N LEU A 4 -50.38 43.54 -39.45
CA LEU A 4 -49.73 42.30 -38.96
C LEU A 4 -49.63 41.21 -40.04
N GLY A 5 -48.41 40.69 -40.26
CA GLY A 5 -48.28 39.30 -40.73
C GLY A 5 -47.14 38.94 -41.68
N LEU A 6 -45.91 39.45 -41.47
CA LEU A 6 -44.72 38.81 -42.05
C LEU A 6 -44.50 37.46 -41.35
N ARG A 7 -44.82 36.35 -42.03
CA ARG A 7 -44.59 34.98 -41.54
C ARG A 7 -43.82 34.17 -42.57
N LEU A 8 -42.50 34.26 -42.48
CA LEU A 8 -41.56 33.34 -43.12
C LEU A 8 -41.68 31.96 -42.46
N PRO A 9 -41.88 30.86 -43.20
CA PRO A 9 -41.84 29.52 -42.61
C PRO A 9 -40.39 29.13 -42.29
N GLY A 10 -40.04 29.31 -41.01
CA GLY A 10 -39.42 28.31 -40.14
C GLY A 10 -38.28 27.47 -40.71
N LEU A 11 -37.08 28.01 -40.53
CA LEU A 11 -35.79 27.34 -40.42
C LEU A 11 -35.89 25.90 -39.88
N GLY A 12 -35.48 24.92 -40.70
CA GLY A 12 -35.13 23.58 -40.24
C GLY A 12 -33.94 23.67 -39.28
N GLY A 13 -34.20 23.40 -38.00
CA GLY A 13 -33.17 23.34 -36.97
C GLY A 13 -32.14 22.24 -37.26
N PRO A 14 -30.89 22.39 -36.80
CA PRO A 14 -29.83 21.46 -37.16
C PRO A 14 -30.05 20.07 -36.52
N ARG A 15 -29.88 19.02 -37.33
CA ARG A 15 -30.11 17.59 -37.02
C ARG A 15 -29.24 17.02 -35.88
N TRP A 16 -28.40 17.80 -35.21
CA TRP A 16 -27.50 17.31 -34.16
C TRP A 16 -28.02 17.53 -32.73
N ALA A 17 -29.23 18.08 -32.53
CA ALA A 17 -29.80 18.22 -31.19
C ALA A 17 -29.97 16.83 -30.54
N PRO A 18 -29.23 16.51 -29.46
CA PRO A 18 -29.43 15.24 -28.78
C PRO A 18 -30.74 15.33 -27.99
N VAL A 19 -31.60 14.31 -28.14
CA VAL A 19 -32.70 14.06 -27.22
C VAL A 19 -32.08 13.88 -25.82
N LEU A 20 -32.19 14.91 -24.99
CA LEU A 20 -31.72 14.92 -23.60
C LEU A 20 -32.72 14.14 -22.72
N GLY A 21 -32.74 12.83 -22.90
CA GLY A 21 -33.26 11.88 -21.93
C GLY A 21 -32.13 11.49 -20.99
N ALA A 22 -32.23 11.92 -19.74
CA ALA A 22 -31.22 11.78 -18.69
C ALA A 22 -30.71 10.33 -18.51
N LEU A 23 -29.51 10.05 -19.04
CA LEU A 23 -28.72 8.91 -18.58
C LEU A 23 -28.05 9.31 -17.26
N PRO A 24 -28.14 8.49 -16.19
CA PRO A 24 -27.29 8.71 -15.02
C PRO A 24 -25.85 8.58 -15.48
N GLY A 25 -25.12 9.70 -15.47
CA GLY A 25 -23.71 9.71 -15.86
C GLY A 25 -22.94 8.66 -15.06
N PRO A 26 -21.90 8.02 -15.65
CA PRO A 26 -21.09 7.05 -14.93
C PRO A 26 -20.57 7.71 -13.64
N PRO A 27 -20.51 6.98 -12.51
CA PRO A 27 -20.08 7.56 -11.25
C PRO A 27 -18.74 8.25 -11.48
N ARG A 28 -18.68 9.56 -11.23
CA ARG A 28 -17.43 10.33 -11.27
C ARG A 28 -16.45 9.62 -10.36
N ARG A 29 -15.53 8.87 -10.97
CA ARG A 29 -14.48 8.13 -10.28
C ARG A 29 -13.66 9.19 -9.56
N ALA A 30 -13.90 9.34 -8.25
CA ALA A 30 -13.21 10.32 -7.42
C ALA A 30 -11.72 10.11 -7.62
N MET A 31 -11.05 11.08 -8.23
CA MET A 31 -9.61 11.03 -8.39
C MET A 31 -9.02 11.01 -7.00
N ALA A 32 -8.43 9.87 -6.61
CA ALA A 32 -7.63 9.78 -5.40
C ALA A 32 -6.57 10.89 -5.49
N GLY A 33 -6.70 11.90 -4.62
CA GLY A 33 -5.97 13.17 -4.74
C GLY A 33 -4.47 13.00 -4.98
N HIS A 34 -3.90 13.95 -5.74
CA HIS A 34 -2.50 14.01 -6.18
C HIS A 34 -1.48 14.26 -5.05
N ASN A 35 -1.76 13.87 -3.80
CA ASN A 35 -0.80 13.95 -2.71
C ASN A 35 -0.02 12.63 -2.60
N ARG A 36 1.15 12.59 -3.27
CA ARG A 36 2.10 11.47 -3.22
C ARG A 36 2.46 11.08 -1.78
N TRP A 37 2.59 12.06 -0.88
CA TRP A 37 2.96 11.81 0.52
C TRP A 37 1.88 11.03 1.28
N SER A 38 0.62 11.42 1.19
CA SER A 38 -0.48 10.73 1.87
C SER A 38 -0.61 9.28 1.43
N LYS A 39 -0.41 9.01 0.14
CA LYS A 39 -0.47 7.65 -0.40
C LYS A 39 0.71 6.80 0.05
N VAL A 40 1.93 7.36 0.01
CA VAL A 40 3.14 6.68 0.52
C VAL A 40 3.01 6.38 2.02
N ARG A 41 2.54 7.32 2.83
CA ARG A 41 2.34 7.13 4.28
C ARG A 41 1.36 5.98 4.58
N ASN A 42 0.21 5.97 3.92
CA ASN A 42 -0.83 4.95 4.15
C ASN A 42 -0.37 3.54 3.74
N VAL A 43 0.51 3.43 2.75
CA VAL A 43 1.09 2.13 2.34
C VAL A 43 2.28 1.73 3.20
N LYS A 44 3.15 2.70 3.58
CA LYS A 44 4.39 2.44 4.31
C LYS A 44 4.13 2.13 5.79
N GLY A 45 3.23 2.86 6.45
CA GLY A 45 2.90 2.67 7.87
C GLY A 45 2.57 1.23 8.26
N PRO A 46 1.55 0.58 7.66
CA PRO A 46 1.20 -0.81 7.99
C PRO A 46 2.34 -1.79 7.66
N ARG A 47 3.03 -1.60 6.52
CA ARG A 47 4.15 -2.46 6.11
C ARG A 47 5.33 -2.37 7.07
N ASP A 48 5.65 -1.18 7.57
CA ASP A 48 6.73 -1.00 8.53
C ASP A 48 6.35 -1.57 9.91
N ALA A 49 5.07 -1.51 10.30
CA ALA A 49 4.57 -2.16 11.52
C ALA A 49 4.61 -3.71 11.42
N GLU A 50 4.29 -4.27 10.27
CA GLU A 50 4.42 -5.71 10.03
C GLU A 50 5.88 -6.15 10.05
N ARG A 51 6.76 -5.39 9.38
CA ARG A 51 8.20 -5.66 9.37
C ARG A 51 8.80 -5.62 10.77
N SER A 52 8.45 -4.61 11.59
CA SER A 52 8.97 -4.51 12.95
C SER A 52 8.51 -5.67 13.84
N ARG A 53 7.26 -6.13 13.72
CA ARG A 53 6.76 -7.33 14.40
C ARG A 53 7.53 -8.59 14.00
N LEU A 54 7.83 -8.76 12.72
CA LEU A 54 8.63 -9.89 12.24
C LEU A 54 10.04 -9.88 12.85
N PHE A 55 10.70 -8.72 12.89
CA PHE A 55 12.02 -8.59 13.52
C PHE A 55 11.99 -8.86 15.03
N GLN A 56 10.94 -8.43 15.73
CA GLN A 56 10.77 -8.74 17.15
C GLN A 56 10.61 -10.24 17.42
N ARG A 57 9.88 -10.95 16.56
CA ARG A 57 9.72 -12.41 16.67
C ARG A 57 11.04 -13.14 16.42
N LEU A 58 11.75 -12.77 15.35
CA LEU A 58 13.06 -13.36 15.04
C LEU A 58 14.08 -13.10 16.14
N ALA A 59 14.11 -11.88 16.71
CA ALA A 59 15.01 -11.56 17.82
C ALA A 59 14.71 -12.38 19.08
N GLN A 60 13.43 -12.65 19.39
CA GLN A 60 13.05 -13.52 20.49
C GLN A 60 13.46 -14.97 20.24
N MET A 61 13.25 -15.49 19.03
CA MET A 61 13.69 -16.84 18.66
C MET A 61 15.21 -16.98 18.75
N LEU A 62 15.97 -15.96 18.32
CA LEU A 62 17.43 -15.97 18.41
C LEU A 62 17.91 -16.00 19.86
N ARG A 63 17.30 -15.18 20.74
CA ARG A 63 17.61 -15.18 22.18
C ARG A 63 17.24 -16.50 22.85
N ALA A 64 16.11 -17.09 22.51
CA ALA A 64 15.71 -18.39 23.06
C ALA A 64 16.71 -19.49 22.66
N ALA A 65 17.05 -19.57 21.37
CA ALA A 65 18.04 -20.53 20.87
C ALA A 65 19.44 -20.32 21.49
N ALA A 66 19.84 -19.06 21.70
CA ALA A 66 21.11 -18.73 22.35
C ALA A 66 21.14 -19.09 23.84
N ARG A 67 20.02 -18.95 24.56
CA ARG A 67 19.91 -19.38 25.97
C ARG A 67 19.96 -20.90 26.12
N GLU A 68 19.44 -21.65 25.16
CA GLU A 68 19.38 -23.12 25.23
C GLU A 68 20.70 -23.79 24.78
N GLY A 69 21.36 -23.26 23.75
CA GLY A 69 22.53 -23.91 23.12
C GLY A 69 23.81 -23.08 23.11
N GLY A 70 23.85 -21.98 23.85
CA GLY A 70 24.99 -21.07 23.88
C GLY A 70 25.05 -20.11 22.69
N PRO A 71 25.97 -19.13 22.72
CA PRO A 71 26.06 -18.06 21.72
C PRO A 71 26.70 -18.50 20.39
N ASP A 72 27.16 -19.75 20.27
CA ASP A 72 27.94 -20.22 19.13
C ASP A 72 27.08 -20.94 18.06
N PRO A 73 26.95 -20.37 16.84
CA PRO A 73 26.14 -20.94 15.76
C PRO A 73 26.70 -22.23 15.15
N SER A 74 27.97 -22.56 15.41
CA SER A 74 28.57 -23.83 14.99
C SER A 74 28.20 -25.00 15.90
N LEU A 75 27.78 -24.73 17.14
CA LEU A 75 27.45 -25.74 18.14
C LEU A 75 25.95 -26.04 18.22
N ASN A 76 25.10 -25.16 17.65
CA ASN A 76 23.65 -25.32 17.69
C ASN A 76 23.00 -25.21 16.28
N PRO A 77 22.46 -26.31 15.71
CA PRO A 77 21.78 -26.27 14.42
C PRO A 77 20.48 -25.45 14.47
N SER A 78 19.84 -25.32 15.64
CA SER A 78 18.66 -24.46 15.82
C SER A 78 19.03 -22.99 15.63
N LEU A 79 20.16 -22.55 16.21
CA LEU A 79 20.65 -21.18 16.06
C LEU A 79 21.04 -20.88 14.61
N ALA A 80 21.72 -21.82 13.93
CA ALA A 80 22.07 -21.69 12.52
C ALA A 80 20.83 -21.51 11.63
N ASN A 81 19.78 -22.32 11.84
CA ASN A 81 18.52 -22.20 11.11
C ASN A 81 17.84 -20.84 11.33
N VAL A 82 17.82 -20.34 12.57
CA VAL A 82 17.25 -19.02 12.88
C VAL A 82 18.09 -17.90 12.24
N VAL A 83 19.42 -18.01 12.24
CA VAL A 83 20.31 -17.03 11.58
C VAL A 83 20.05 -16.97 10.07
N GLU A 84 19.86 -18.11 9.41
CA GLU A 84 19.51 -18.15 7.99
C GLU A 84 18.13 -17.53 7.72
N GLN A 85 17.14 -17.77 8.59
CA GLN A 85 15.84 -17.09 8.50
C GLN A 85 15.96 -15.56 8.69
N CYS A 86 16.81 -15.11 9.61
CA CYS A 86 17.10 -13.68 9.81
C CYS A 86 17.74 -13.06 8.56
N ARG A 87 18.70 -13.76 7.93
CA ARG A 87 19.35 -13.32 6.68
C ARG A 87 18.36 -13.26 5.52
N ALA A 88 17.49 -14.26 5.37
CA ALA A 88 16.44 -14.31 4.36
C ALA A 88 15.42 -13.16 4.50
N ARG A 89 15.25 -12.60 5.70
CA ARG A 89 14.39 -11.44 5.98
C ARG A 89 15.12 -10.09 5.98
N ASN A 90 16.36 -10.04 5.47
CA ASN A 90 17.22 -8.86 5.42
C ASN A 90 17.46 -8.21 6.80
N MET A 91 17.50 -9.02 7.86
CA MET A 91 17.85 -8.52 9.19
C MET A 91 19.34 -8.12 9.20
N PRO A 92 19.70 -6.92 9.70
CA PRO A 92 21.08 -6.47 9.72
C PRO A 92 21.93 -7.31 10.69
N LYS A 93 23.17 -7.62 10.29
CA LYS A 93 24.12 -8.41 11.10
C LYS A 93 24.32 -7.83 12.50
N ALA A 94 24.38 -6.51 12.62
CA ALA A 94 24.49 -5.82 13.91
C ALA A 94 23.34 -6.15 14.88
N SER A 95 22.12 -6.39 14.37
CA SER A 95 20.97 -6.75 15.21
C SER A 95 20.97 -8.23 15.59
N ILE A 96 21.55 -9.10 14.77
CA ILE A 96 21.76 -10.52 15.07
C ILE A 96 22.81 -10.64 16.18
N GLU A 97 23.94 -9.95 16.02
CA GLU A 97 24.99 -9.89 17.03
C GLU A 97 24.51 -9.25 18.34
N ALA A 98 23.70 -8.18 18.28
CA ALA A 98 23.14 -7.58 19.48
C ALA A 98 22.19 -8.55 20.23
N ALA A 99 21.45 -9.38 19.51
CA ALA A 99 20.61 -10.41 20.10
C ALA A 99 21.42 -11.58 20.66
N LEU A 100 22.59 -11.90 20.09
CA LEU A 100 23.53 -12.90 20.62
C LEU A 100 24.29 -12.41 21.86
N ARG A 101 24.76 -11.16 21.85
CA ARG A 101 25.48 -10.55 23.00
C ARG A 101 24.57 -10.32 24.22
N GLY A 102 23.27 -10.16 24.00
CA GLY A 102 22.30 -9.91 25.06
C GLY A 102 21.58 -11.16 25.57
N ALA A 103 21.98 -12.35 25.10
CA ALA A 103 21.46 -13.64 25.56
C ALA A 103 22.27 -14.20 26.73
#